data_AF-X1DYI8-F1
#
_entry.id   AF-X1DYI8-F1
#
_cell.length_a   1.000
_cell.length_b   1.000
_cell.length_c   1.000
_cell.angle_alpha   90.00
_cell.angle_beta   90.00
_cell.angle_gamma   90.00
#
_symmetry.space_group_name_H-M   'P 1'
#
loop_
_entity.id
_entity.type
_entity.pdbx_description
1 polymer ?
#
loop_
_entity_poly.entity_id
_entity_poly.type
_entity_poly.pdbx_seq_one_letter_code
_entity_poly.pdbx_strand_id
1 'polypeptide(L)' 'HFGLGTHEKIDTIEVKWIGGQADVLKDAAADQLITITEGENPPK' A
#
# COMPACT_ATOMS: atom_id res chain seq x y z
N HIS A 1 -19.04 -7.84 2.29
CA HIS A 1 -17.76 -8.56 2.48
C HIS A 1 -16.82 -7.68 3.28
N PHE A 2 -16.05 -8.26 4.21
CA PHE A 2 -14.99 -7.56 4.94
C PHE A 2 -13.64 -7.86 4.27
N GLY A 3 -12.70 -6.92 4.26
CA GLY A 3 -11.44 -7.05 3.53
C GLY A 3 -11.60 -6.94 2.00
N LEU A 4 -10.70 -7.55 1.24
CA LEU A 4 -10.69 -7.51 -0.24
C LEU A 4 -11.72 -8.44 -0.90
N GLY A 5 -12.34 -9.37 -0.15
CA GLY A 5 -13.28 -10.35 -0.72
C GLY A 5 -12.59 -11.28 -1.71
N THR A 6 -13.05 -11.29 -2.97
CA THR A 6 -12.47 -12.09 -4.07
C THR A 6 -11.59 -11.26 -5.01
N HIS A 7 -11.22 -10.03 -4.63
CA HIS A 7 -10.36 -9.19 -5.46
C HIS A 7 -8.90 -9.63 -5.35
N GLU A 8 -8.26 -9.81 -6.50
CA GLU A 8 -6.85 -10.20 -6.59
C GLU A 8 -5.89 -9.00 -6.61
N LYS A 9 -6.43 -7.77 -6.58
CA LYS A 9 -5.65 -6.53 -6.63
C LYS A 9 -6.12 -5.53 -5.57
N ILE A 10 -5.15 -4.84 -4.98
CA ILE A 10 -5.30 -3.68 -4.12
C ILE A 10 -5.03 -2.45 -4.98
N ASP A 11 -5.99 -1.52 -5.05
CA ASP A 11 -5.82 -0.32 -5.85
C ASP A 11 -4.78 0.62 -5.25
N THR A 12 -4.77 0.78 -3.93
CA THR A 12 -3.81 1.65 -3.23
C THR A 12 -3.53 1.17 -1.82
N ILE A 13 -2.26 1.21 -1.44
CA ILE A 13 -1.76 1.09 -0.07
C ILE A 13 -1.12 2.43 0.27
N GLU A 14 -1.60 3.08 1.34
CA GLU A 14 -1.03 4.32 1.87
C GLU A 14 -0.46 4.05 3.27
N VAL A 15 0.83 4.33 3.44
CA VAL A 15 1.50 4.26 4.75
C VAL A 15 1.77 5.68 5.22
N LYS A 16 1.20 6.06 6.37
CA LYS A 16 1.43 7.35 7.01
C LYS A 16 2.48 7.19 8.10
N TRP A 17 3.63 7.83 7.92
CA TRP A 17 4.73 7.75 8.87
C TRP A 17 4.61 8.82 9.95
N ILE A 18 5.24 8.56 11.10
CA ILE A 18 5.26 9.51 12.23
C ILE A 18 5.95 10.83 11.82
N GLY A 19 6.91 10.78 10.89
CA GLY A 19 7.58 11.96 10.32
C GLY A 19 6.67 12.86 9.48
N GLY A 20 5.41 12.45 9.24
CA GLY A 20 4.41 13.22 8.50
C GLY A 20 4.45 13.01 6.98
N GLN A 21 5.46 12.31 6.46
CA GLN A 21 5.47 11.84 5.08
C GLN A 21 4.58 10.59 4.93
N ALA A 22 4.12 10.36 3.71
CA ALA A 22 3.38 9.16 3.36
C ALA A 22 3.99 8.50 2.13
N ASP A 23 4.01 7.17 2.12
CA ASP A 23 4.32 6.37 0.94
C ASP A 23 3.03 5.78 0.36
N VAL A 24 2.92 5.79 -0.97
CA VAL A 24 1.75 5.34 -1.71
C VAL A 24 2.18 4.31 -2.75
N LEU A 25 1.74 3.07 -2.56
CA LEU A 25 1.88 1.99 -3.55
C LEU A 25 0.54 1.79 -4.25
N LYS A 26 0.55 1.67 -5.58
CA LYS A 26 -0.64 1.41 -6.40
C LYS A 26 -0.54 0.06 -7.08
N ASP A 27 -1.70 -0.51 -7.42
CA ASP A 27 -1.81 -1.72 -8.24
C ASP A 27 -1.07 -2.94 -7.67
N ALA A 28 -1.10 -3.12 -6.35
CA ALA A 28 -0.46 -4.26 -5.70
C ALA A 28 -1.32 -5.52 -5.81
N ALA A 29 -0.73 -6.67 -6.10
CA ALA A 29 -1.44 -7.95 -6.03
C ALA A 29 -1.84 -8.26 -4.58
N ALA A 30 -2.97 -8.93 -4.40
CA ALA A 30 -3.39 -9.48 -3.10
C ALA A 30 -2.51 -10.67 -2.67
N ASP A 31 -2.71 -11.14 -1.44
CA ASP A 31 -2.11 -12.38 -0.91
C ASP A 31 -0.57 -12.46 -0.92
N GLN A 32 0.09 -11.32 -0.69
CA GLN A 32 1.55 -11.24 -0.58
C GLN A 32 2.02 -10.46 0.64
N LEU A 33 3.28 -10.70 1.03
CA LEU A 33 3.98 -9.88 2.00
C LEU A 33 4.71 -8.74 1.28
N ILE A 34 4.43 -7.50 1.68
CA ILE A 34 5.02 -6.30 1.09
C ILE A 34 5.90 -5.63 2.14
N THR A 35 7.16 -5.35 1.78
CA THR A 35 8.07 -4.51 2.57
C THR A 35 8.06 -3.10 2.00
N ILE A 36 7.81 -2.10 2.85
CA ILE A 36 7.80 -0.69 2.48
C ILE A 36 8.83 0.03 3.34
N THR A 37 9.84 0.62 2.69
CA THR A 37 10.82 1.50 3.32
C THR A 37 10.36 2.95 3.19
N GLU A 38 10.42 3.71 4.27
CA GLU A 38 10.02 5.13 4.29
C GLU A 38 10.77 5.95 3.23
N GLY A 39 10.02 6.67 2.39
CA GLY A 39 10.53 7.61 1.39
C GLY A 39 10.92 6.99 0.04
N GLU A 40 10.79 5.68 -0.13
CA GLU A 40 11.08 5.00 -1.40
C GLU A 40 9.88 4.97 -2.37
N ASN A 41 8.65 5.22 -1.87
CA ASN A 41 7.44 5.22 -2.68
C ASN A 41 6.59 6.47 -2.43
N PRO A 42 7.15 7.69 -2.51
CA PRO A 42 6.39 8.89 -2.25
C PRO A 42 5.28 9.04 -3.30
N PRO A 43 4.14 9.65 -2.94
CA PRO A 43 3.08 9.94 -3.89
C PRO A 43 3.64 10.70 -5.11
N LYS A 44 3.33 10.20 -6.31
CA LYS A 44 3.55 10.91 -7.58
C LYS A 44 2.56 12.05 -7.77
#